data_AF-A0A8D5FJI3-F1
#
_entry.id   AF-A0A8D5FJI3-F1
#
_cell.length_a   1.000
_cell.length_b   1.000
_cell.length_c   1.000
_cell.angle_alpha   90.00
_cell.angle_beta   90.00
_cell.angle_gamma   90.00
#
_symmetry.space_group_name_H-M   'P 1'
#
loop_
_entity.id
_entity.type
_entity.pdbx_description
1 polymer ?
#
loop_
_entity_poly.entity_id
_entity_poly.type
_entity_poly.pdbx_seq_one_letter_code
_entity_poly.pdbx_strand_id
1 'polypeptide(L)'
;MNLDQKVIQSWDKFLNPEKLKDSLVKASLFLSSYEILKESVIDKLRDLFTHEWRLDEKTGELKGKVSKSYKEKVITLYPKDEFHACCLWFKDQGALNESDLTEIENARKHRNEIAHELPKFISNIDHNINKKTLECLVEVVRKIDVWWITEIEIPTNPDFEAEDLDKIDFDNVIGGNTMFLNLILSIFEGDDSHLKEIHALLMEKINKIKG
;
A
#
# COMPACT_ATOMS: atom_id res chain seq x y z
N MET A 1 27.31 16.00 17.08
CA MET A 1 28.11 14.79 16.84
C MET A 1 29.35 15.19 16.05
N ASN A 2 30.55 14.79 16.47
CA ASN A 2 31.79 15.11 15.73
C ASN A 2 31.86 14.27 14.43
N LEU A 3 32.52 14.76 13.39
CA LEU A 3 32.66 14.13 12.08
C LEU A 3 33.20 12.69 12.19
N ASP A 4 34.15 12.46 13.10
CA ASP A 4 34.73 11.14 13.34
C ASP A 4 33.70 10.13 13.86
N GLN A 5 32.76 10.56 14.72
CA GLN A 5 31.69 9.70 15.20
C GLN A 5 30.70 9.32 14.09
N LYS A 6 30.39 10.24 13.17
CA LYS A 6 29.52 9.96 12.02
C LYS A 6 30.13 8.94 11.07
N VAL A 7 31.43 9.04 10.82
CA VAL A 7 32.16 8.10 9.97
C VAL A 7 32.16 6.71 10.59
N ILE A 8 32.47 6.60 11.90
CA ILE A 8 32.45 5.32 12.62
C ILE A 8 31.06 4.69 12.59
N GLN A 9 29.99 5.47 12.84
CA GLN A 9 28.61 4.96 12.82
C GLN A 9 28.16 4.53 11.41
N SER A 10 28.59 5.23 10.37
CA SER A 10 28.29 4.86 8.98
C SER A 10 28.96 3.52 8.62
N TRP A 11 30.23 3.34 9.01
CA TRP A 11 30.91 2.07 8.84
C TRP A 11 30.28 0.95 9.66
N ASP A 12 29.90 1.21 10.91
CA ASP A 12 29.19 0.23 11.75
C ASP A 12 27.83 -0.15 11.13
N LYS A 13 27.05 0.82 10.63
CA LYS A 13 25.79 0.55 9.92
C LYS A 13 25.99 -0.37 8.70
N PHE A 14 27.05 -0.16 7.92
CA PHE A 14 27.33 -0.93 6.71
C PHE A 14 27.97 -2.30 7.00
N LEU A 15 28.93 -2.38 7.92
CA LEU A 15 29.71 -3.59 8.18
C LEU A 15 29.09 -4.50 9.23
N ASN A 16 28.17 -4.01 10.06
CA ASN A 16 27.39 -4.84 10.97
C ASN A 16 26.29 -5.59 10.18
N PRO A 17 26.34 -6.94 10.09
CA PRO A 17 25.39 -7.70 9.29
C PRO A 17 23.93 -7.53 9.71
N GLU A 18 23.65 -7.31 11.00
CA GLU A 18 22.28 -7.12 11.50
C GLU A 18 21.72 -5.77 11.06
N LYS A 19 22.51 -4.70 11.20
CA LYS A 19 22.10 -3.34 10.80
C LYS A 19 21.95 -3.18 9.28
N LEU A 20 22.84 -3.83 8.52
CA LEU A 20 22.76 -3.86 7.07
C LEU A 20 21.49 -4.58 6.62
N LYS A 21 21.21 -5.76 7.19
CA LYS A 21 19.97 -6.51 6.90
C LYS A 21 18.73 -5.72 7.28
N ASP A 22 18.69 -5.13 8.47
CA ASP A 22 17.57 -4.29 8.92
C ASP A 22 17.30 -3.13 7.95
N SER A 23 18.36 -2.43 7.52
CA SER A 23 18.24 -1.32 6.55
C SER A 23 17.70 -1.79 5.20
N LEU A 24 18.17 -2.94 4.69
CA LEU A 24 17.69 -3.53 3.44
C LEU A 24 16.24 -4.00 3.52
N VAL A 25 15.88 -4.66 4.63
CA VAL A 25 14.50 -5.11 4.88
C VAL A 25 13.57 -3.90 4.93
N LYS A 26 13.87 -2.90 5.76
CA LYS A 26 13.06 -1.68 5.85
C LYS A 26 12.91 -0.96 4.51
N ALA A 27 13.97 -0.89 3.71
CA ALA A 27 13.89 -0.34 2.36
C ALA A 27 12.93 -1.15 1.47
N SER A 28 13.06 -2.48 1.45
CA SER A 28 12.15 -3.34 0.67
C SER A 28 10.70 -3.23 1.12
N LEU A 29 10.45 -3.18 2.43
CA LEU A 29 9.11 -3.05 2.99
C LEU A 29 8.46 -1.73 2.57
N PHE A 30 9.23 -0.63 2.62
CA PHE A 30 8.73 0.67 2.16
C PHE A 30 8.43 0.69 0.66
N LEU A 31 9.34 0.17 -0.17
CA LEU A 31 9.14 0.10 -1.62
C LEU A 31 7.89 -0.74 -1.97
N SER A 32 7.74 -1.92 -1.36
CA SER A 32 6.58 -2.78 -1.57
C SER A 32 5.28 -2.12 -1.10
N SER A 33 5.29 -1.46 0.06
CA SER A 33 4.12 -0.75 0.58
C SER A 33 3.68 0.36 -0.37
N TYR A 34 4.64 1.10 -0.95
CA TYR A 34 4.32 2.14 -1.93
C TYR A 34 3.69 1.60 -3.21
N GLU A 35 4.17 0.45 -3.71
CA GLU A 35 3.53 -0.16 -4.89
C GLU A 35 2.11 -0.65 -4.56
N ILE A 36 1.86 -1.19 -3.36
CA ILE A 36 0.50 -1.55 -2.91
C ILE A 36 -0.42 -0.34 -2.84
N LEU A 37 0.06 0.80 -2.31
CA LEU A 37 -0.71 2.05 -2.36
C LEU A 37 -1.08 2.40 -3.80
N LYS A 38 -0.11 2.33 -4.71
CA LYS A 38 -0.30 2.68 -6.11
C LYS A 38 -1.31 1.76 -6.81
N GLU A 39 -1.22 0.45 -6.61
CA GLU A 39 -2.17 -0.53 -7.13
C GLU A 39 -3.57 -0.30 -6.53
N SER A 40 -3.67 -0.08 -5.22
CA SER A 40 -4.93 0.23 -4.53
C SER A 40 -5.62 1.47 -5.09
N VAL A 41 -4.85 2.47 -5.51
CA VAL A 41 -5.39 3.70 -6.11
C VAL A 41 -5.75 3.51 -7.59
N ILE A 42 -4.87 2.89 -8.39
CA ILE A 42 -5.02 2.85 -9.84
C ILE A 42 -5.96 1.74 -10.28
N ASP A 43 -5.73 0.51 -9.80
CA ASP A 43 -6.36 -0.68 -10.37
C ASP A 43 -7.84 -0.76 -9.98
N LYS A 44 -8.19 -0.39 -8.73
CA LYS A 44 -9.59 -0.24 -8.30
C LYS A 44 -10.39 0.65 -9.27
N LEU A 45 -9.84 1.80 -9.64
CA LEU A 45 -10.51 2.71 -10.59
C LEU A 45 -10.55 2.16 -12.00
N ARG A 46 -9.45 1.58 -12.50
CA ARG A 46 -9.45 0.96 -13.83
C ARG A 46 -10.52 -0.13 -13.93
N ASP A 47 -10.68 -0.94 -12.89
CA ASP A 47 -11.68 -2.00 -12.82
C ASP A 47 -13.10 -1.42 -12.82
N LEU A 48 -13.35 -0.40 -11.99
CA LEU A 48 -14.65 0.30 -11.96
C LEU A 48 -15.05 0.88 -13.32
N PHE A 49 -14.09 1.37 -14.09
CA PHE A 49 -14.32 1.93 -15.42
C PHE A 49 -14.15 0.92 -16.56
N THR A 50 -13.99 -0.37 -16.27
CA THR A 50 -13.88 -1.44 -17.26
C THR A 50 -15.25 -2.10 -17.49
N HIS A 51 -15.70 -2.12 -18.75
CA HIS A 51 -16.99 -2.72 -19.13
C HIS A 51 -16.85 -3.97 -19.99
N GLU A 52 -15.62 -4.33 -20.39
CA GLU A 52 -15.34 -5.45 -21.28
C GLU A 52 -14.08 -6.16 -20.78
N TRP A 53 -14.19 -7.48 -20.58
CA TRP A 53 -13.07 -8.36 -20.24
C TRP A 53 -12.82 -9.30 -21.40
N ARG A 54 -11.55 -9.48 -21.79
CA ARG A 54 -11.15 -10.35 -22.90
C ARG A 54 -9.98 -11.21 -22.46
N LEU A 55 -10.02 -12.49 -22.82
CA LEU A 55 -8.87 -13.36 -22.65
C LEU A 55 -7.85 -13.04 -23.73
N ASP A 56 -6.62 -12.73 -23.34
CA ASP A 56 -5.50 -12.60 -24.26
C ASP A 56 -5.07 -14.01 -24.70
N GLU A 57 -5.34 -14.37 -25.96
CA GLU A 57 -5.10 -15.72 -26.48
C GLU A 57 -3.62 -16.15 -26.48
N LYS A 58 -2.67 -15.20 -26.34
CA LYS A 58 -1.23 -15.51 -26.33
C LYS A 58 -0.68 -15.75 -24.93
N THR A 59 -1.21 -15.03 -23.95
CA THR A 59 -0.72 -15.04 -22.56
C THR A 59 -1.65 -15.80 -21.62
N GLY A 60 -2.91 -15.99 -22.01
CA GLY A 60 -3.96 -16.55 -21.15
C GLY A 60 -4.50 -15.55 -20.12
N GLU A 61 -4.04 -14.31 -20.13
CA GLU A 61 -4.41 -13.28 -19.14
C GLU A 61 -5.77 -12.66 -19.47
N LEU A 62 -6.59 -12.44 -18.44
CA LEU A 62 -7.83 -11.68 -18.58
C LEU A 62 -7.49 -10.17 -18.61
N LYS A 63 -7.75 -9.51 -19.73
CA LYS A 63 -7.50 -8.08 -19.92
C LYS A 63 -8.80 -7.29 -19.97
N GLY A 64 -8.92 -6.36 -19.04
CA GLY A 64 -9.98 -5.35 -19.03
C GLY A 64 -9.74 -4.26 -20.07
N LYS A 65 -10.77 -3.90 -20.83
CA LYS A 65 -10.76 -2.71 -21.68
C LYS A 65 -11.38 -1.56 -20.90
N VAL A 66 -10.51 -0.69 -20.39
CA VAL A 66 -10.91 0.54 -19.72
C VAL A 66 -11.70 1.44 -20.68
N SER A 67 -12.83 1.95 -20.21
CA SER A 67 -13.74 2.77 -21.01
C SER A 67 -13.22 4.19 -21.25
N LYS A 68 -13.83 4.89 -22.22
CA LYS A 68 -13.50 6.30 -22.49
C LYS A 68 -13.78 7.21 -21.28
N SER A 69 -14.76 6.84 -20.44
CA SER A 69 -15.12 7.64 -19.27
C SER A 69 -14.02 7.68 -18.20
N TYR A 70 -13.17 6.65 -18.10
CA TYR A 70 -11.97 6.73 -17.26
C TYR A 70 -11.07 7.89 -17.67
N LYS A 71 -10.84 8.03 -18.98
CA LYS A 71 -10.02 9.12 -19.51
C LYS A 71 -10.66 10.48 -19.24
N GLU A 72 -11.97 10.59 -19.45
CA GLU A 72 -12.71 11.85 -19.35
C GLU A 72 -12.95 12.30 -17.90
N LYS A 73 -13.11 11.35 -16.96
CA LYS A 73 -13.46 11.62 -15.55
C LYS A 73 -12.29 11.50 -14.58
N VAL A 74 -11.27 10.71 -14.90
CA VAL A 74 -10.10 10.48 -14.03
C VAL A 74 -8.87 11.13 -14.63
N ILE A 75 -8.41 10.67 -15.80
CA ILE A 75 -7.12 11.10 -16.38
C ILE A 75 -7.06 12.61 -16.68
N THR A 76 -8.18 13.24 -17.04
CA THR A 76 -8.26 14.70 -17.26
C THR A 76 -7.95 15.53 -16.03
N LEU A 77 -8.14 14.99 -14.81
CA LEU A 77 -7.80 15.68 -13.55
C LEU A 77 -6.30 15.95 -13.46
N TYR A 78 -5.47 15.03 -13.97
CA TYR A 78 -4.03 15.22 -14.08
C TYR A 78 -3.41 14.40 -15.24
N PRO A 79 -3.39 14.93 -16.48
CA PRO A 79 -3.06 14.13 -17.67
C PRO A 79 -1.64 13.56 -17.75
N LYS A 80 -0.71 14.09 -16.95
CA LYS A 80 0.71 13.71 -16.98
C LYS A 80 1.05 12.53 -16.08
N ASP A 81 0.15 12.20 -15.15
CA ASP A 81 0.41 11.21 -14.11
C ASP A 81 -0.91 10.59 -13.65
N GLU A 82 -1.15 9.36 -14.11
CA GLU A 82 -2.35 8.59 -13.77
C GLU A 82 -2.50 8.37 -12.27
N PHE A 83 -1.41 8.12 -11.54
CA PHE A 83 -1.48 7.91 -10.09
C PHE A 83 -2.03 9.15 -9.39
N HIS A 84 -1.51 10.32 -9.74
CA HIS A 84 -1.96 11.59 -9.18
C HIS A 84 -3.39 11.94 -9.60
N ALA A 85 -3.76 11.64 -10.86
CA ALA A 85 -5.13 11.80 -11.35
C ALA A 85 -6.14 10.94 -10.55
N CYS A 86 -5.79 9.69 -10.26
CA CYS A 86 -6.60 8.80 -9.42
C CYS A 86 -6.70 9.31 -7.96
N CYS A 87 -5.60 9.81 -7.37
CA CYS A 87 -5.64 10.40 -6.03
C CYS A 87 -6.59 11.61 -5.96
N LEU A 88 -6.58 12.47 -6.99
CA LEU A 88 -7.50 13.60 -7.09
C LEU A 88 -8.95 13.13 -7.22
N TRP A 89 -9.20 12.06 -7.99
CA TRP A 89 -10.55 11.49 -8.09
C TRP A 89 -11.06 11.00 -6.73
N PHE A 90 -10.25 10.26 -5.98
CA PHE A 90 -10.63 9.80 -4.63
C PHE A 90 -10.86 10.96 -3.66
N LYS A 91 -10.09 12.04 -3.80
CA LYS A 91 -10.35 13.26 -3.05
C LYS A 91 -11.68 13.90 -3.43
N ASP A 92 -12.00 14.01 -4.72
CA ASP A 92 -13.26 14.56 -5.19
C ASP A 92 -14.47 13.73 -4.73
N GLN A 93 -14.28 12.42 -4.51
CA GLN A 93 -15.29 11.54 -3.89
C GLN A 93 -15.33 11.62 -2.35
N GLY A 94 -14.45 12.38 -1.71
CA GLY A 94 -14.37 12.51 -0.26
C GLY A 94 -13.63 11.39 0.48
N ALA A 95 -13.04 10.43 -0.23
CA ALA A 95 -12.24 9.35 0.37
C ALA A 95 -10.90 9.84 0.93
N LEU A 96 -10.31 10.84 0.27
CA LEU A 96 -9.03 11.46 0.64
C LEU A 96 -9.21 12.97 0.85
N ASN A 97 -8.32 13.57 1.65
CA ASN A 97 -8.24 15.02 1.82
C ASN A 97 -6.87 15.59 1.39
N GLU A 98 -6.70 16.91 1.47
CA GLU A 98 -5.45 17.60 1.09
C GLU A 98 -4.22 17.14 1.90
N SER A 99 -4.42 16.80 3.17
CA SER A 99 -3.35 16.25 4.00
C SER A 99 -2.92 14.89 3.50
N ASP A 100 -3.87 14.05 3.08
CA ASP A 100 -3.57 12.73 2.52
C ASP A 100 -2.77 12.86 1.21
N LEU A 101 -3.14 13.81 0.33
CA LEU A 101 -2.38 14.08 -0.89
C LEU A 101 -0.95 14.54 -0.58
N THR A 102 -0.77 15.36 0.46
CA THR A 102 0.55 15.81 0.90
C THR A 102 1.40 14.62 1.37
N GLU A 103 0.82 13.70 2.15
CA GLU A 103 1.52 12.51 2.61
C GLU A 103 1.86 11.53 1.47
N ILE A 104 0.98 11.39 0.47
CA ILE A 104 1.25 10.60 -0.73
C ILE A 104 2.46 11.16 -1.49
N GLU A 105 2.54 12.49 -1.67
CA GLU A 105 3.69 13.11 -2.34
C GLU A 105 4.99 12.98 -1.52
N ASN A 106 4.92 13.10 -0.19
CA ASN A 106 6.05 12.82 0.70
C ASN A 106 6.53 11.36 0.56
N ALA A 107 5.60 10.40 0.55
CA ALA A 107 5.89 8.99 0.37
C ALA A 107 6.51 8.71 -0.99
N ARG A 108 6.00 9.34 -2.06
CA ARG A 108 6.54 9.23 -3.41
C ARG A 108 7.97 9.75 -3.49
N LYS A 109 8.24 10.92 -2.91
CA LYS A 109 9.59 11.49 -2.86
C LYS A 109 10.54 10.55 -2.12
N HIS A 110 10.14 10.05 -0.97
CA HIS A 110 10.97 9.13 -0.18
C HIS A 110 11.21 7.80 -0.92
N ARG A 111 10.18 7.24 -1.57
CA ARG A 111 10.31 6.06 -2.43
C ARG A 111 11.36 6.28 -3.52
N ASN A 112 11.33 7.43 -4.20
CA ASN A 112 12.29 7.76 -5.24
C ASN A 112 13.71 7.89 -4.68
N GLU A 113 13.88 8.52 -3.50
CA GLU A 113 15.17 8.60 -2.81
C GLU A 113 15.72 7.19 -2.52
N ILE A 114 14.89 6.29 -1.97
CA ILE A 114 15.28 4.91 -1.68
C ILE A 114 15.65 4.16 -2.97
N ALA A 115 14.82 4.26 -4.02
CA ALA A 115 15.02 3.53 -5.27
C ALA A 115 16.30 3.98 -6.01
N HIS A 116 16.64 5.27 -5.96
CA HIS A 116 17.81 5.80 -6.65
C HIS A 116 19.07 5.82 -5.78
N GLU A 117 18.93 5.90 -4.45
CA GLU A 117 20.03 6.12 -3.53
C GLU A 117 20.13 5.05 -2.43
N LEU A 118 19.61 3.83 -2.66
CA LEU A 118 19.69 2.71 -1.72
C LEU A 118 21.08 2.53 -1.06
N PRO A 119 22.22 2.65 -1.76
CA PRO A 119 23.53 2.59 -1.12
C PRO A 119 23.71 3.60 0.02
N LYS A 120 23.14 4.81 -0.07
CA LYS A 120 23.17 5.79 1.03
C LYS A 120 22.33 5.32 2.21
N PHE A 121 21.14 4.78 1.96
CA PHE A 121 20.24 4.29 3.01
C PHE A 121 20.83 3.14 3.83
N ILE A 122 21.70 2.32 3.23
CA ILE A 122 22.34 1.18 3.93
C ILE A 122 23.70 1.50 4.51
N SER A 123 24.38 2.56 4.06
CA SER A 123 25.76 2.87 4.48
C SER A 123 25.93 4.19 5.23
N ASN A 124 24.99 5.12 5.13
CA ASN A 124 25.06 6.42 5.79
C ASN A 124 24.10 6.48 6.99
N ILE A 125 24.62 6.86 8.14
CA ILE A 125 23.83 6.98 9.37
C ILE A 125 22.74 8.07 9.30
N ASP A 126 22.95 9.11 8.49
CA ASP A 126 22.00 10.22 8.31
C ASP A 126 20.82 9.86 7.39
N HIS A 127 20.85 8.70 6.71
CA HIS A 127 19.80 8.26 5.79
C HIS A 127 19.12 7.02 6.35
N ASN A 128 17.86 7.15 6.78
CA ASN A 128 17.07 6.02 7.28
C ASN A 128 15.68 6.06 6.67
N ILE A 129 15.03 4.90 6.63
CA ILE A 129 13.65 4.80 6.15
C ILE A 129 12.73 5.51 7.15
N ASN A 130 11.91 6.43 6.64
CA ASN A 130 11.04 7.24 7.46
C ASN A 130 9.80 6.44 7.89
N LYS A 131 9.80 5.97 9.15
CA LYS A 131 8.67 5.24 9.75
C LYS A 131 7.36 6.00 9.62
N LYS A 132 7.35 7.29 9.96
CA LYS A 132 6.14 8.11 9.94
C LYS A 132 5.53 8.17 8.53
N THR A 133 6.37 8.29 7.51
CA THR A 133 5.92 8.26 6.11
C THR A 133 5.31 6.90 5.75
N LEU A 134 5.84 5.79 6.27
CA LEU A 134 5.25 4.47 6.08
C LEU A 134 3.88 4.37 6.78
N GLU A 135 3.78 4.79 8.04
CA GLU A 135 2.52 4.82 8.79
C GLU A 135 1.44 5.64 8.07
N CYS A 136 1.81 6.83 7.57
CA CYS A 136 0.91 7.67 6.77
C CYS A 136 0.46 6.97 5.48
N LEU A 137 1.34 6.22 4.81
CA LEU A 137 0.98 5.44 3.63
C LEU A 137 -0.05 4.36 3.98
N VAL A 138 0.16 3.62 5.07
CA VAL A 138 -0.80 2.60 5.54
C VAL A 138 -2.17 3.22 5.80
N GLU A 139 -2.22 4.39 6.45
CA GLU A 139 -3.48 5.08 6.71
C GLU A 139 -4.19 5.56 5.43
N VAL A 140 -3.45 6.01 4.42
CA VAL A 140 -4.03 6.36 3.12
C VAL A 140 -4.65 5.13 2.45
N VAL A 141 -3.95 4.00 2.45
CA VAL A 141 -4.50 2.74 1.89
C VAL A 141 -5.75 2.31 2.65
N ARG A 142 -5.73 2.41 3.99
CA ARG A 142 -6.91 2.13 4.82
C ARG A 142 -8.10 2.97 4.44
N LYS A 143 -7.93 4.28 4.26
CA LYS A 143 -9.02 5.18 3.86
C LYS A 143 -9.60 4.80 2.51
N ILE A 144 -8.74 4.51 1.53
CA ILE A 144 -9.17 4.10 0.19
C ILE A 144 -9.92 2.76 0.25
N ASP A 145 -9.37 1.77 0.95
CA ASP A 145 -9.97 0.45 1.10
C ASP A 145 -11.36 0.54 1.76
N VAL A 146 -11.45 1.23 2.91
CA VAL A 146 -12.71 1.39 3.64
C VAL A 146 -13.73 2.09 2.76
N TRP A 147 -13.38 3.24 2.19
CA TRP A 147 -14.29 3.98 1.31
C TRP A 147 -14.75 3.13 0.11
N TRP A 148 -13.83 2.37 -0.49
CA TRP A 148 -14.17 1.50 -1.61
C TRP A 148 -15.17 0.41 -1.22
N ILE A 149 -14.94 -0.24 -0.08
CA ILE A 149 -15.83 -1.29 0.43
C ILE A 149 -17.21 -0.70 0.73
N THR A 150 -17.27 0.45 1.41
CA THR A 150 -18.53 1.03 1.87
C THR A 150 -19.34 1.70 0.78
N GLU A 151 -18.70 2.42 -0.15
CA GLU A 151 -19.39 3.21 -1.17
C GLU A 151 -19.56 2.47 -2.51
N ILE A 152 -18.74 1.45 -2.77
CA ILE A 152 -18.75 0.74 -4.05
C ILE A 152 -19.12 -0.73 -3.86
N GLU A 153 -18.34 -1.51 -3.10
CA GLU A 153 -18.53 -2.96 -3.06
C GLU A 153 -19.85 -3.37 -2.38
N ILE A 154 -20.12 -2.88 -1.18
CA ILE A 154 -21.35 -3.23 -0.45
C ILE A 154 -22.60 -2.80 -1.22
N PRO A 155 -22.74 -1.53 -1.70
CA PRO A 155 -23.96 -1.08 -2.37
C PRO A 155 -24.22 -1.75 -3.72
N THR A 156 -23.18 -2.28 -4.38
CA THR A 156 -23.32 -2.94 -5.69
C THR A 156 -23.35 -4.46 -5.59
N ASN A 157 -23.22 -5.02 -4.39
CA ASN A 157 -23.25 -6.46 -4.18
C ASN A 157 -24.71 -6.96 -4.05
N PRO A 158 -25.18 -7.82 -4.96
CA PRO A 158 -26.55 -8.34 -4.93
C PRO A 158 -26.85 -9.26 -3.74
N ASP A 159 -25.81 -9.76 -3.06
CA ASP A 159 -25.95 -10.61 -1.88
C ASP A 159 -26.25 -9.81 -0.59
N PHE A 160 -26.12 -8.48 -0.62
CA PHE A 160 -26.46 -7.61 0.49
C PHE A 160 -27.84 -6.99 0.28
N GLU A 161 -28.78 -7.32 1.18
CA GLU A 161 -30.07 -6.63 1.23
C GLU A 161 -29.98 -5.38 2.11
N ALA A 162 -30.95 -4.46 1.97
CA ALA A 162 -30.98 -3.22 2.77
C ALA A 162 -30.98 -3.49 4.28
N GLU A 163 -31.56 -4.62 4.70
CA GLU A 163 -31.66 -5.06 6.09
C GLU A 163 -30.34 -5.63 6.64
N ASP A 164 -29.38 -5.94 5.79
CA ASP A 164 -28.04 -6.37 6.19
C ASP A 164 -27.13 -5.18 6.49
N LEU A 165 -27.40 -4.01 5.89
CA LEU A 165 -26.60 -2.79 6.11
C LEU A 165 -26.63 -2.34 7.57
N ASP A 166 -27.78 -2.46 8.25
CA ASP A 166 -27.93 -2.11 9.68
C ASP A 166 -27.15 -3.06 10.61
N LYS A 167 -26.70 -4.21 10.12
CA LYS A 167 -25.91 -5.20 10.88
C LYS A 167 -24.41 -5.08 10.63
N ILE A 168 -23.99 -4.29 9.64
CA ILE A 168 -22.57 -4.10 9.32
C ILE A 168 -21.99 -3.09 10.29
N ASP A 169 -20.93 -3.52 10.98
CA ASP A 169 -20.12 -2.64 11.79
C ASP A 169 -19.11 -1.89 10.89
N PHE A 170 -19.59 -0.78 10.32
CA PHE A 170 -18.80 0.05 9.41
C PHE A 170 -17.53 0.63 10.07
N ASP A 171 -17.50 0.77 11.41
CA ASP A 171 -16.35 1.29 12.14
C ASP A 171 -15.19 0.28 12.17
N ASN A 172 -15.48 -1.02 11.98
CA ASN A 172 -14.51 -2.11 12.00
C ASN A 172 -14.23 -2.72 10.62
N VAL A 173 -14.60 -2.04 9.54
CA VAL A 173 -14.25 -2.46 8.17
C VAL A 173 -12.75 -2.34 7.95
N ILE A 174 -12.13 -3.42 7.46
CA ILE A 174 -10.70 -3.47 7.13
C ILE A 174 -10.53 -4.14 5.77
N GLY A 175 -9.89 -3.44 4.82
CA GLY A 175 -9.54 -4.01 3.52
C GLY A 175 -8.35 -4.97 3.58
N GLY A 176 -8.29 -5.89 2.63
CA GLY A 176 -7.20 -6.89 2.56
C GLY A 176 -5.81 -6.27 2.41
N ASN A 177 -5.68 -5.20 1.63
CA ASN A 177 -4.41 -4.49 1.47
C ASN A 177 -3.99 -3.82 2.78
N THR A 178 -4.93 -3.22 3.49
CA THR A 178 -4.69 -2.69 4.85
C THR A 178 -4.21 -3.77 5.82
N MET A 179 -4.86 -4.94 5.86
CA MET A 179 -4.42 -6.06 6.70
C MET A 179 -2.98 -6.47 6.36
N PHE A 180 -2.67 -6.61 5.08
CA PHE A 180 -1.34 -6.99 4.62
C PHE A 180 -0.28 -5.94 4.99
N LEU A 181 -0.58 -4.65 4.84
CA LEU A 181 0.31 -3.56 5.21
C LEU A 181 0.55 -3.47 6.72
N ASN A 182 -0.44 -3.77 7.56
CA ASN A 182 -0.26 -3.84 9.00
C ASN A 182 0.72 -4.95 9.42
N LEU A 183 0.73 -6.09 8.71
CA LEU A 183 1.74 -7.13 8.91
C LEU A 183 3.13 -6.67 8.49
N ILE A 184 3.24 -5.92 7.39
CA ILE A 184 4.51 -5.29 6.98
C ILE A 184 5.00 -4.31 8.06
N LEU A 185 4.10 -3.48 8.59
CA LEU A 185 4.43 -2.48 9.59
C LEU A 185 4.94 -3.12 10.89
N SER A 186 4.38 -4.25 11.32
CA SER A 186 4.87 -4.96 12.51
C SER A 186 6.31 -5.45 12.34
N ILE A 187 6.65 -6.01 11.16
CA ILE A 187 8.03 -6.39 10.84
C ILE A 187 8.95 -5.17 10.78
N PHE A 188 8.47 -4.05 10.22
CA PHE A 188 9.23 -2.81 10.19
C PHE A 188 9.58 -2.29 11.59
N GLU A 189 8.68 -2.49 12.56
CA GLU A 189 8.86 -2.16 13.97
C GLU A 189 9.76 -3.15 14.73
N GLY A 190 10.06 -4.30 14.13
CA GLY A 190 10.78 -5.39 14.77
C GLY A 190 9.90 -6.24 15.69
N ASP A 191 8.57 -6.14 15.59
CA ASP A 191 7.62 -7.02 16.28
C ASP A 191 7.07 -8.08 15.31
N ASP A 192 7.62 -9.29 15.44
CA ASP A 192 7.20 -10.45 14.66
C ASP A 192 6.21 -11.36 15.42
N SER A 193 5.81 -10.98 16.64
CA SER A 193 4.98 -11.80 17.54
C SER A 193 3.61 -12.07 16.93
N HIS A 194 2.94 -11.02 16.45
CA HIS A 194 1.62 -11.12 15.84
C HIS A 194 1.64 -11.94 14.54
N LEU A 195 2.68 -11.77 13.71
CA LEU A 195 2.83 -12.52 12.47
C LEU A 195 3.05 -14.02 12.74
N LYS A 196 3.83 -14.36 13.77
CA LYS A 196 4.04 -15.75 14.21
C LYS A 196 2.74 -16.40 14.69
N GLU A 197 1.92 -15.65 15.42
CA GLU A 197 0.61 -16.12 15.89
C GLU A 197 -0.34 -16.40 14.72
N ILE A 198 -0.48 -15.45 13.78
CA ILE A 198 -1.30 -15.63 12.57
C ILE A 198 -0.82 -16.83 11.76
N HIS A 199 0.49 -16.97 11.57
CA HIS A 199 1.08 -18.10 10.86
C HIS A 199 0.74 -19.44 11.55
N ALA A 200 0.88 -19.53 12.88
CA ALA A 200 0.54 -20.74 13.62
C ALA A 200 -0.94 -21.12 13.47
N LEU A 201 -1.85 -20.15 13.62
CA LEU A 201 -3.29 -20.35 13.44
C LEU A 201 -3.65 -20.80 12.03
N LEU A 202 -3.04 -20.20 11.01
CA LEU A 202 -3.25 -20.58 9.61
C LEU A 202 -2.81 -22.03 9.35
N MET A 203 -1.63 -22.41 9.83
CA MET A 203 -1.10 -23.76 9.66
C MET A 203 -1.95 -24.81 10.38
N GLU A 204 -2.47 -24.49 11.57
CA GLU A 204 -3.41 -25.37 12.28
C GLU A 204 -4.69 -25.61 11.45
N LYS A 205 -5.28 -24.54 10.88
CA LYS A 205 -6.47 -24.65 10.02
C LYS A 205 -6.19 -25.46 8.75
N ILE A 206 -5.07 -25.23 8.08
CA ILE A 206 -4.68 -25.99 6.88
C ILE A 206 -4.54 -27.48 7.19
N ASN A 207 -3.94 -27.82 8.33
CA ASN A 207 -3.77 -29.21 8.73
C ASN A 207 -5.10 -29.90 9.04
N LYS A 208 -6.08 -29.18 9.61
CA LYS A 208 -7.45 -29.69 9.83
C LYS A 208 -8.25 -29.91 8.56
N ILE A 209 -7.92 -29.21 7.47
CA ILE A 209 -8.60 -29.38 6.16
C ILE A 209 -8.00 -30.56 5.38
N LYS A 210 -6.73 -30.89 5.63
CA LYS A 210 -6.00 -31.97 4.95
C LYS A 210 -6.10 -33.34 5.65
N GLY A 211 -6.53 -33.38 6.91
CA GLY A 211 -6.76 -34.60 7.69
C GLY A 211 -8.23 -34.96 7.75
#